data_AF-A0A1Q3BJU3-F1
#
_entry.id   AF-A0A1Q3BJU3-F1
#
_cell.length_a   1.000
_cell.length_b   1.000
_cell.length_c   1.000
_cell.angle_alpha   90.00
_cell.angle_beta   90.00
_cell.angle_gamma   90.00
#
_symmetry.space_group_name_H-M   'P 1'
#
loop_
_entity.id
_entity.type
_entity.pdbx_description
1 polymer ?
#
loop_
_entity_poly.entity_id
_entity_poly.type
_entity_poly.pdbx_seq_one_letter_code
_entity_poly.pdbx_strand_id
1 'polypeptide(L)'
;MIGSLLYLTANRPDILFSVCLCARFQACPKESHLHAVKRIFKYLAYTPSLGLWYPRKSSFDLHTYSDADFGGYKVDRKSTCGTCQFLGNMLISWFSKKQNSVSLSTTKAEYIIAGSYCAQIMWMKQQLLDYVLTLKKCQLGVITLVQYV
;
A
#
# COMPACT_ATOMS: atom_id res chain seq x y z
N MET A 1 -6.66 -11.20 16.79
CA MET A 1 -5.30 -11.20 16.20
C MET A 1 -5.22 -10.36 14.93
N ILE A 2 -6.03 -10.62 13.90
CA ILE A 2 -5.96 -9.86 12.63
C ILE A 2 -6.40 -8.39 12.84
N GLY A 3 -7.46 -8.13 13.61
CA GLY A 3 -7.94 -6.77 13.88
C GLY A 3 -6.89 -5.86 14.55
N SER A 4 -6.13 -6.38 15.52
CA SER A 4 -5.05 -5.63 16.17
C SER A 4 -3.87 -5.38 15.23
N LEU A 5 -3.57 -6.32 14.33
CA LEU A 5 -2.58 -6.10 13.27
C LEU A 5 -3.05 -5.06 12.25
N LEU A 6 -4.33 -5.08 11.85
CA LEU A 6 -4.91 -4.08 10.96
C LEU A 6 -4.80 -2.68 11.58
N TYR A 7 -5.07 -2.53 12.88
CA TYR A 7 -4.83 -1.27 13.58
C TYR A 7 -3.36 -0.81 13.50
N LEU A 8 -2.41 -1.74 13.71
CA LEU A 8 -0.98 -1.41 13.62
C LEU A 8 -0.54 -0.99 12.21
N THR A 9 -1.23 -1.41 11.14
CA THR A 9 -0.89 -0.99 9.77
C THR A 9 -0.99 0.52 9.55
N ALA A 10 -1.68 1.26 10.42
CA ALA A 10 -1.74 2.72 10.42
C ALA A 10 -0.40 3.39 10.79
N ASN A 11 0.49 2.70 11.53
CA ASN A 11 1.83 3.19 11.88
C ASN A 11 2.96 2.32 11.29
N ARG A 12 2.61 1.14 10.80
CA ARG A 12 3.52 0.11 10.26
C ARG A 12 3.10 -0.29 8.84
N PRO A 13 3.34 0.56 7.82
CA PRO A 13 2.99 0.25 6.43
C PRO A 13 3.76 -0.97 5.89
N ASP A 14 4.91 -1.29 6.48
CA ASP A 14 5.77 -2.42 6.15
C ASP A 14 5.07 -3.79 6.28
N ILE A 15 4.15 -3.95 7.24
CA ILE A 15 3.41 -5.21 7.43
C ILE A 15 2.07 -5.25 6.68
N LEU A 16 1.67 -4.15 6.04
CA LEU A 16 0.34 -3.97 5.45
C LEU A 16 -0.03 -5.11 4.51
N PHE A 17 0.83 -5.42 3.53
CA PHE A 17 0.56 -6.45 2.54
C PHE A 17 0.33 -7.82 3.20
N SER A 18 1.21 -8.22 4.13
CA SER A 18 1.12 -9.50 4.83
C SER A 18 -0.15 -9.61 5.67
N VAL A 19 -0.53 -8.53 6.37
CA VAL A 19 -1.76 -8.49 7.18
C VAL A 19 -3.00 -8.53 6.30
N CYS A 20 -3.05 -7.72 5.23
CA CYS A 20 -4.14 -7.72 4.27
C CYS A 20 -4.32 -9.09 3.60
N LEU A 21 -3.22 -9.81 3.32
CA LEU A 21 -3.29 -11.16 2.79
C LEU A 21 -3.87 -12.15 3.81
N CYS A 22 -3.44 -12.10 5.07
CA CYS A 22 -3.98 -12.96 6.13
C CYS A 22 -5.47 -12.67 6.41
N ALA A 23 -5.88 -11.41 6.35
CA ALA A 23 -7.27 -11.00 6.55
C ALA A 23 -8.25 -11.64 5.56
N ARG A 24 -7.80 -11.98 4.34
CA ARG A 24 -8.63 -12.66 3.32
C ARG A 24 -9.13 -14.04 3.79
N PHE A 25 -8.38 -14.70 4.68
CA PHE A 25 -8.69 -16.04 5.18
C PHE A 25 -9.32 -16.01 6.57
N GLN A 26 -9.74 -14.84 7.07
CA GLN A 26 -10.31 -14.72 8.41
C GLN A 26 -11.61 -15.53 8.58
N ALA A 27 -12.39 -15.73 7.51
CA ALA A 27 -13.62 -16.51 7.55
C ALA A 27 -13.39 -18.02 7.65
N CYS A 28 -12.27 -18.52 7.12
CA CYS A 28 -11.91 -19.94 7.15
C CYS A 28 -10.38 -20.08 7.32
N PRO A 29 -9.86 -19.83 8.54
CA PRO A 29 -8.44 -19.89 8.81
C PRO A 29 -7.92 -21.34 8.81
N LYS A 30 -6.64 -21.50 8.45
CA LYS A 30 -5.89 -22.76 8.44
C LYS A 30 -4.64 -22.60 9.28
N GLU A 31 -4.04 -23.70 9.73
CA GLU A 31 -2.79 -23.69 10.50
C GLU A 31 -1.66 -22.90 9.81
N SER A 32 -1.57 -23.01 8.48
CA SER A 32 -0.61 -22.22 7.68
C SER A 32 -0.80 -20.71 7.86
N HIS A 33 -2.04 -20.23 7.96
CA HIS A 33 -2.34 -18.81 8.18
C HIS A 33 -1.98 -18.39 9.60
N LEU A 34 -2.21 -19.25 10.61
CA LEU A 34 -1.79 -18.99 11.98
C LEU A 34 -0.26 -18.86 12.08
N HIS A 35 0.49 -19.73 11.41
CA HIS A 35 1.95 -19.63 11.34
C HIS A 35 2.41 -18.32 10.69
N ALA A 36 1.76 -17.88 9.61
CA ALA A 36 2.06 -16.59 8.99
C ALA A 36 1.83 -15.42 9.95
N VAL A 37 0.69 -15.41 10.65
CA VAL A 37 0.38 -14.37 11.65
C VAL A 37 1.39 -14.37 12.80
N LYS A 38 1.81 -15.54 13.31
CA LYS A 38 2.86 -15.64 14.33
C LYS A 38 4.20 -15.06 13.84
N ARG A 39 4.56 -15.23 12.57
CA ARG A 39 5.75 -14.61 11.98
C ARG A 39 5.66 -13.08 11.95
N ILE A 40 4.48 -12.53 11.64
CA ILE A 40 4.25 -11.07 11.68
C ILE A 40 4.46 -10.55 13.11
N PHE A 41 3.89 -11.22 14.12
CA PHE A 41 4.11 -10.85 15.52
C PHE A 41 5.59 -10.93 15.94
N LYS A 42 6.31 -11.98 15.52
CA LYS A 42 7.74 -12.12 15.79
C LYS A 42 8.54 -10.98 15.15
N TYR A 43 8.21 -10.61 13.92
CA TYR A 43 8.85 -9.50 13.22
C TYR A 43 8.62 -8.16 13.93
N LEU A 44 7.39 -7.89 14.37
CA LEU A 44 7.05 -6.70 15.15
C LEU A 44 7.82 -6.65 16.48
N ALA A 45 7.90 -7.79 17.19
CA ALA A 45 8.63 -7.88 18.45
C ALA A 45 10.15 -7.63 18.27
N TYR A 46 10.71 -8.00 17.12
CA TYR A 46 12.13 -7.78 16.81
C TYR A 46 12.42 -6.37 16.28
N THR A 47 11.42 -5.65 15.80
CA THR A 47 11.57 -4.32 15.18
C THR A 47 10.73 -3.24 15.88
N PRO A 48 10.83 -3.05 17.20
CA PRO A 48 9.96 -2.10 17.93
C PRO A 48 10.24 -0.64 17.57
N SER A 49 11.46 -0.32 17.12
CA SER A 49 11.87 1.04 16.73
C SER A 49 11.43 1.44 15.32
N LEU A 50 10.97 0.49 14.50
CA LEU A 50 10.56 0.77 13.13
C LEU A 50 9.13 1.32 13.14
N GLY A 51 8.91 2.43 12.43
CA GLY A 51 7.63 3.12 12.36
C GLY A 51 7.71 4.34 11.44
N LEU A 52 6.59 5.05 11.31
CA LEU A 52 6.54 6.28 10.54
C LEU A 52 7.29 7.40 11.25
N TRP A 53 8.05 8.17 10.47
CA TRP A 53 8.79 9.32 10.96
C TRP A 53 8.46 10.55 10.13
N TYR A 54 8.06 11.62 10.81
CA TYR A 54 7.62 12.87 10.21
C TYR A 54 8.58 14.01 10.58
N PRO A 55 9.52 14.40 9.70
CA PRO A 55 10.41 15.53 9.96
C PRO A 55 9.63 16.85 10.03
N ARG A 56 10.01 17.74 10.96
CA ARG A 56 9.44 19.09 11.07
C ARG A 56 9.67 19.96 9.83
N LYS A 57 10.75 19.70 9.10
CA LYS A 57 11.13 20.42 7.87
C LYS A 57 11.22 19.42 6.72
N SER A 58 10.24 19.44 5.84
CA SER A 58 10.28 18.73 4.56
C SER A 58 9.83 19.66 3.44
N SER A 59 10.18 19.31 2.20
CA SER A 59 9.52 19.93 1.04
C SER A 59 8.03 19.60 1.05
N PHE A 60 7.23 20.49 0.45
CA PHE A 60 5.80 20.31 0.21
C PHE A 60 5.56 19.85 -1.23
N ASP A 61 6.24 18.77 -1.60
CA ASP A 61 6.11 18.15 -2.92
C ASP A 61 5.31 16.85 -2.79
N LEU A 62 4.27 16.69 -3.60
CA LEU A 62 3.48 15.46 -3.57
C LEU A 62 4.17 14.41 -4.46
N HIS A 63 4.74 13.38 -3.84
CA HIS A 63 5.29 12.22 -4.52
C HIS A 63 4.36 11.05 -4.35
N THR A 64 4.11 10.32 -5.41
CA THR A 64 3.14 9.24 -5.39
C THR A 64 3.72 8.07 -6.16
N TYR A 65 3.38 6.87 -5.69
CA TYR A 65 3.82 5.61 -6.26
C TYR A 65 2.66 4.61 -6.29
N SER A 66 2.60 3.83 -7.37
CA SER A 66 1.68 2.71 -7.52
C SER A 66 2.41 1.50 -8.07
N ASP A 67 1.96 0.32 -7.65
CA ASP A 67 2.44 -0.98 -8.09
C ASP A 67 1.28 -1.97 -8.15
N ALA A 68 1.35 -2.95 -9.05
CA ALA A 68 0.39 -4.03 -9.14
C ALA A 68 1.08 -5.34 -9.52
N ASP A 69 0.88 -6.37 -8.70
CA ASP A 69 1.31 -7.72 -9.06
C ASP A 69 0.41 -8.26 -10.19
N PHE A 70 0.95 -9.13 -11.06
CA PHE A 70 0.14 -9.87 -12.04
C PHE A 70 0.10 -11.34 -11.66
N GLY A 71 -1.11 -11.86 -11.41
CA GLY A 71 -1.30 -13.27 -11.11
C GLY A 71 -0.57 -13.75 -9.85
N GLY A 72 -0.16 -12.84 -8.96
CA GLY A 72 0.59 -13.17 -7.74
C GLY A 72 -0.20 -14.08 -6.78
N TYR A 73 -1.53 -13.99 -6.82
CA TYR A 73 -2.40 -14.84 -6.03
C TYR A 73 -2.85 -16.09 -6.80
N LYS A 74 -2.18 -17.23 -6.55
CA LYS A 74 -2.40 -18.51 -7.26
C LYS A 74 -3.82 -19.08 -7.15
N VAL A 75 -4.59 -18.72 -6.11
CA VAL A 75 -5.93 -19.29 -5.88
C VAL A 75 -6.96 -18.70 -6.84
N ASP A 76 -7.05 -17.36 -6.94
CA ASP A 76 -8.07 -16.69 -7.75
C ASP A 76 -7.52 -16.00 -9.01
N ARG A 77 -6.19 -16.07 -9.25
CA ARG A 77 -5.46 -15.34 -10.32
C ARG A 77 -5.66 -13.82 -10.33
N LYS A 78 -6.31 -13.26 -9.30
CA LYS A 78 -6.53 -11.82 -9.13
C LYS A 78 -5.25 -11.14 -8.65
N SER A 79 -4.94 -10.02 -9.28
CA SER A 79 -3.85 -9.14 -8.88
C SER A 79 -4.08 -8.48 -7.52
N THR A 80 -3.00 -8.15 -6.84
CA THR A 80 -2.97 -7.25 -5.68
C THR A 80 -2.26 -5.97 -6.09
N CYS A 81 -2.90 -4.84 -5.84
CA CYS A 81 -2.29 -3.53 -6.03
C CYS A 81 -1.82 -2.95 -4.72
N GLY A 82 -0.79 -2.13 -4.80
CA GLY A 82 -0.33 -1.26 -3.73
C GLY A 82 -0.19 0.18 -4.21
N THR A 83 -0.44 1.12 -3.31
CA THR A 83 -0.04 2.52 -3.54
C THR A 83 0.58 3.09 -2.29
N CYS A 84 1.50 4.04 -2.47
CA CYS A 84 2.00 4.87 -1.41
C CYS A 84 2.10 6.33 -1.88
N GLN A 85 1.66 7.25 -1.03
CA GLN A 85 1.69 8.68 -1.29
C GLN A 85 2.48 9.37 -0.19
N PHE A 86 3.42 10.20 -0.62
CA PHE A 86 4.33 10.97 0.21
C PHE A 86 4.12 12.47 -0.01
N LEU A 87 4.17 13.22 1.08
CA LEU A 87 4.28 14.67 1.06
C LEU A 87 5.70 15.05 1.50
N GLY A 88 6.53 15.48 0.56
CA GLY A 88 7.98 15.50 0.73
C GLY A 88 8.50 14.11 1.07
N ASN A 89 9.12 13.98 2.23
CA ASN A 89 9.66 12.70 2.73
C ASN A 89 8.69 11.96 3.67
N MET A 90 7.47 12.48 3.85
CA MET A 90 6.50 11.96 4.81
C MET A 90 5.49 11.06 4.12
N LEU A 91 5.41 9.79 4.50
CA LEU A 91 4.36 8.90 4.01
C LEU A 91 3.02 9.28 4.65
N ILE A 92 2.03 9.67 3.85
CA ILE A 92 0.74 10.18 4.34
C ILE A 92 -0.44 9.24 4.07
N SER A 93 -0.39 8.48 2.98
CA SER A 93 -1.40 7.47 2.69
C SER A 93 -0.79 6.28 1.96
N TRP A 94 -1.34 5.11 2.24
CA TRP A 94 -0.95 3.86 1.62
C TRP A 94 -2.10 2.87 1.71
N PHE A 95 -2.17 1.95 0.76
CA PHE A 95 -3.07 0.81 0.85
C PHE A 95 -2.52 -0.36 0.04
N SER A 96 -2.94 -1.57 0.41
CA SER A 96 -2.77 -2.77 -0.39
C SER A 96 -4.12 -3.45 -0.55
N LYS A 97 -4.56 -3.62 -1.80
CA LYS A 97 -5.90 -4.11 -2.11
C LYS A 97 -5.88 -5.14 -3.23
N LYS A 98 -6.65 -6.20 -3.05
CA LYS A 98 -6.93 -7.16 -4.13
C LYS A 98 -7.80 -6.51 -5.20
N GLN A 99 -7.43 -6.64 -6.48
CA GLN A 99 -8.27 -6.19 -7.57
C GLN A 99 -9.60 -6.96 -7.60
N ASN A 100 -10.68 -6.27 -7.97
CA ASN A 100 -12.00 -6.89 -8.10
C ASN A 100 -12.06 -7.78 -9.34
N SER A 101 -11.46 -7.34 -10.44
CA SER A 101 -11.38 -8.05 -11.71
C SER A 101 -10.09 -8.87 -11.82
N VAL A 102 -10.11 -9.87 -12.70
CA VAL A 102 -8.92 -10.62 -13.10
C VAL A 102 -8.25 -9.87 -14.25
N SER A 103 -7.01 -9.46 -14.07
CA SER A 103 -6.17 -8.94 -15.14
C SER A 103 -5.70 -10.08 -16.04
N LEU A 104 -5.61 -9.84 -17.36
CA LEU A 104 -5.12 -10.80 -18.34
C LEU A 104 -3.63 -10.58 -18.70
N SER A 105 -3.06 -9.45 -18.28
CA SER A 105 -1.65 -9.09 -18.44
C SER A 105 -1.20 -8.19 -17.29
N THR A 106 0.11 -8.09 -17.07
CA THR A 106 0.74 -7.08 -16.19
C THR A 106 0.29 -5.68 -16.55
N THR A 107 0.33 -5.32 -17.83
CA THR A 107 -0.11 -4.01 -18.32
C THR A 107 -1.55 -3.69 -17.92
N LYS A 108 -2.46 -4.68 -17.98
CA LYS A 108 -3.85 -4.47 -17.56
C LYS A 108 -3.95 -4.23 -16.05
N ALA A 109 -3.17 -4.95 -15.24
CA ALA A 109 -3.15 -4.76 -13.80
C ALA A 109 -2.60 -3.37 -13.42
N GLU A 110 -1.52 -2.96 -14.06
CA GLU A 110 -0.90 -1.63 -13.92
C GLU A 110 -1.85 -0.50 -14.35
N TYR A 111 -2.54 -0.67 -15.47
CA TYR A 111 -3.51 0.32 -15.95
C TYR A 111 -4.68 0.53 -14.98
N ILE A 112 -5.19 -0.57 -14.39
CA ILE A 112 -6.27 -0.49 -13.40
C ILE A 112 -5.82 0.29 -12.16
N ILE A 113 -4.63 0.00 -11.61
CA ILE A 113 -4.14 0.73 -10.45
C ILE A 113 -3.83 2.18 -10.80
N ALA A 114 -3.24 2.46 -11.95
CA ALA A 114 -2.92 3.81 -12.42
C ALA A 114 -4.16 4.70 -12.50
N GLY A 115 -5.30 4.16 -12.95
CA GLY A 115 -6.57 4.89 -12.96
C GLY A 115 -7.05 5.25 -11.55
N SER A 116 -7.07 4.28 -10.63
CA SER A 116 -7.47 4.53 -9.23
C SER A 116 -6.52 5.48 -8.49
N TYR A 117 -5.24 5.40 -8.81
CA TYR A 117 -4.18 6.23 -8.29
C TYR A 117 -4.30 7.68 -8.76
N CYS A 118 -4.61 7.90 -10.04
CA CYS A 118 -4.87 9.24 -10.58
C CYS A 118 -6.06 9.90 -9.86
N ALA A 119 -7.14 9.15 -9.64
CA ALA A 119 -8.30 9.64 -8.89
C ALA A 119 -7.95 10.04 -7.45
N GLN A 120 -7.13 9.24 -6.77
CA GLN A 120 -6.68 9.56 -5.41
C GLN A 120 -5.83 10.83 -5.38
N ILE A 121 -4.93 11.01 -6.35
CA ILE A 121 -4.09 12.22 -6.43
C ILE A 121 -4.92 13.46 -6.70
N MET A 122 -5.89 13.38 -7.60
CA MET A 122 -6.81 14.48 -7.86
C MET A 122 -7.57 14.85 -6.59
N TRP A 123 -8.07 13.86 -5.84
CA TRP A 123 -8.73 14.08 -4.56
C TRP A 123 -7.81 14.75 -3.52
N MET A 124 -6.58 14.26 -3.36
CA MET A 124 -5.60 14.85 -2.42
C MET A 124 -5.23 16.29 -2.81
N LYS A 125 -5.06 16.57 -4.11
CA LYS A 125 -4.82 17.93 -4.59
C LYS A 125 -5.98 18.86 -4.26
N GLN A 126 -7.22 18.42 -4.49
CA GLN A 126 -8.40 19.21 -4.17
C GLN A 126 -8.48 19.51 -2.67
N GLN A 127 -8.27 18.49 -1.83
CA GLN A 127 -8.24 18.68 -0.37
C GLN A 127 -7.17 19.68 0.07
N LEU A 128 -5.97 19.61 -0.49
CA LEU A 128 -4.90 20.56 -0.16
C LEU A 128 -5.24 21.99 -0.60
N LEU A 129 -5.92 22.16 -1.73
CA LEU A 129 -6.42 23.46 -2.18
C LEU A 129 -7.49 24.01 -1.23
N ASP A 130 -8.38 23.16 -0.72
CA ASP A 130 -9.42 23.57 0.24
C ASP A 130 -8.79 24.08 1.56
N TYR A 131 -7.63 23.53 1.96
CA TYR A 131 -6.81 24.03 3.08
C TYR A 131 -5.90 25.21 2.72
N VAL A 132 -6.05 25.81 1.54
CA VAL A 132 -5.25 26.95 1.05
C VAL A 132 -3.74 26.60 0.90
N LEU A 133 -3.41 25.31 0.76
CA LEU A 133 -2.05 24.84 0.52
C LEU A 133 -1.83 24.63 -0.97
N THR A 134 -1.11 25.55 -1.61
CA THR A 134 -0.75 25.40 -3.03
C THR A 134 0.47 24.50 -3.19
N LEU A 135 0.26 23.34 -3.82
CA LEU A 135 1.37 22.45 -4.21
C LEU A 135 2.15 23.05 -5.37
N LYS A 136 3.46 23.21 -5.20
CA LYS A 136 4.36 23.69 -6.27
C LYS A 136 4.70 22.60 -7.28
N LYS A 137 4.73 21.33 -6.83
CA LYS A 137 5.14 20.19 -7.67
C LYS A 137 4.38 18.93 -7.28
N CYS A 138 3.96 18.18 -8.29
CA CYS A 138 3.37 16.85 -8.14
C CYS A 138 4.17 15.90 -9.04
N GLN A 139 4.91 14.96 -8.43
CA GLN A 139 5.63 13.93 -9.17
C GLN A 139 4.84 12.62 -9.14
N LEU A 140 4.50 12.17 -10.34
CA LEU A 140 3.87 10.89 -10.58
C LEU A 140 4.98 9.87 -10.85
N GLY A 141 5.25 9.01 -9.87
CA GLY A 141 6.03 7.80 -10.08
C GLY A 141 5.08 6.64 -10.37
N VAL A 142 5.19 6.02 -11.54
CA VAL A 142 4.81 4.61 -11.64
C VAL A 142 6.08 3.87 -11.24
N ILE A 143 6.06 3.12 -10.14
CA ILE A 143 7.16 2.21 -9.88
C ILE A 143 6.93 1.05 -10.82
N THR A 144 7.42 1.17 -12.05
CA THR A 144 7.67 0.01 -12.88
C THR A 144 8.80 -0.75 -12.19
N LEU A 145 8.45 -1.65 -11.26
CA LEU A 145 9.30 -2.83 -11.08
C LEU A 145 9.11 -3.68 -12.34
N VAL A 146 9.77 -3.22 -13.41
CA VAL A 146 10.39 -4.15 -14.35
C VAL A 146 11.19 -5.09 -13.45
N GLN A 147 10.75 -6.36 -13.47
CA GLN A 147 11.47 -7.55 -13.05
C GLN A 147 12.89 -7.27 -12.59
N TYR A 148 13.24 -7.51 -11.32
CA TYR A 148 14.54 -8.05 -10.85
C TYR A 148 14.54 -7.99 -9.31
N VAL A 149 13.97 -9.02 -8.67
CA VAL A 149 14.67 -10.09 -7.89
C VAL A 149 13.74 -11.28 -7.83
#